data_AF-A0A4Y9EP06-F1
#
_entry.id   AF-A0A4Y9EP06-F1
#
_cell.length_a   1.000
_cell.length_b   1.000
_cell.length_c   1.000
_cell.angle_alpha   90.00
_cell.angle_beta   90.00
_cell.angle_gamma   90.00
#
_symmetry.space_group_name_H-M   'P 1'
#
loop_
_entity.id
_entity.type
_entity.pdbx_description
1 polymer ?
#
loop_
_entity_poly.entity_id
_entity_poly.type
_entity_poly.pdbx_seq_one_letter_code
_entity_poly.pdbx_strand_id
1 'polypeptide(L)'
;MDAARHLELIEAEYFKLQEIVEAFDAKALQFKGWSVTVTLAAAATALVTEKLTNDQRVTVLALAAFGSFVFWLTEAMWKLFQQAFFHRLRNIEAAFADGTVASLKPLQISSEWKKAFAHQKFGNFCKYALKPNTWLPHLAVSVFCLGTALYLAYCPLARPVDASPATTATRVTTP
;
A
#
# COMPACT_ATOMS: atom_id res chain seq x y z
N MET A 1 -22.94 27.48 -26.24
CA MET A 1 -23.59 26.50 -25.36
C MET A 1 -24.60 27.24 -24.53
N ASP A 2 -25.81 26.70 -24.40
CA ASP A 2 -26.85 27.30 -23.56
C ASP A 2 -26.44 27.29 -22.07
N ALA A 3 -26.90 28.26 -21.29
CA ALA A 3 -26.55 28.41 -19.87
C ALA A 3 -27.02 27.21 -19.04
N ALA A 4 -28.21 26.68 -19.33
CA ALA A 4 -28.72 25.47 -18.66
C ALA A 4 -27.82 24.26 -18.93
N ARG A 5 -27.42 24.06 -20.19
CA ARG A 5 -26.49 22.98 -20.57
C ARG A 5 -25.11 23.16 -19.95
N HIS A 6 -24.62 24.39 -19.83
CA HIS A 6 -23.35 24.70 -19.18
C HIS A 6 -23.35 24.28 -17.72
N LEU A 7 -24.39 24.67 -16.98
CA LEU A 7 -24.55 24.32 -15.57
C LEU A 7 -24.63 22.80 -15.38
N GLU A 8 -25.44 22.12 -16.19
CA GLU A 8 -25.59 20.66 -16.15
C GLU A 8 -24.24 19.94 -16.32
N LEU A 9 -23.38 20.41 -17.25
CA LEU A 9 -22.06 19.81 -17.46
C LEU A 9 -21.11 20.04 -16.28
N ILE A 10 -21.20 21.19 -15.61
CA ILE A 10 -20.39 21.48 -14.41
C ILE A 10 -20.86 20.62 -13.23
N GLU A 11 -22.17 20.49 -13.02
CA GLU A 11 -22.73 19.62 -11.98
C GLU A 11 -22.36 18.16 -12.22
N ALA A 12 -22.49 17.67 -13.45
CA ALA A 12 -22.08 16.31 -13.82
C ALA A 12 -20.57 16.09 -13.58
N GLU A 13 -19.73 17.09 -13.90
CA GLU A 13 -18.30 17.04 -13.60
C GLU A 13 -18.02 17.00 -12.09
N TYR A 14 -18.74 17.80 -11.30
CA TYR A 14 -18.62 17.85 -9.84
C TYR A 14 -18.93 16.49 -9.22
N PHE A 15 -20.09 15.91 -9.54
CA PHE A 15 -20.47 14.59 -9.04
C PHE A 15 -19.47 13.52 -9.49
N LYS A 16 -18.96 13.61 -10.72
CA LYS A 16 -17.96 12.65 -11.18
C LYS A 16 -16.64 12.76 -10.42
N LEU A 17 -16.20 13.98 -10.08
CA LEU A 17 -15.01 14.20 -9.26
C LEU A 17 -15.19 13.68 -7.85
N GLN A 18 -16.36 13.87 -7.25
CA GLN A 18 -16.69 13.35 -5.93
C GLN A 18 -16.59 11.81 -5.90
N GLU A 19 -17.20 11.12 -6.88
CA GLU A 19 -17.07 9.67 -7.03
C GLU A 19 -15.62 9.21 -7.15
N ILE A 20 -14.82 9.93 -7.96
CA ILE A 20 -13.39 9.61 -8.13
C ILE A 20 -12.67 9.74 -6.79
N VAL A 21 -12.84 10.85 -6.08
CA VAL A 21 -12.18 11.11 -4.79
C VAL A 21 -12.56 10.09 -3.73
N GLU A 22 -13.84 9.70 -3.65
CA GLU A 22 -14.31 8.67 -2.73
C GLU A 22 -13.74 7.28 -3.07
N ALA A 23 -13.60 6.97 -4.37
CA ALA A 23 -12.96 5.73 -4.80
C ALA A 23 -11.49 5.66 -4.35
N PHE A 24 -10.76 6.78 -4.28
CA PHE A 24 -9.40 6.80 -3.75
C PHE A 24 -9.34 6.34 -2.28
N ASP A 25 -10.32 6.73 -1.46
CA ASP A 25 -10.35 6.35 -0.04
C ASP A 25 -10.65 4.86 0.15
N ALA A 26 -11.58 4.32 -0.64
CA ALA A 26 -11.84 2.88 -0.67
C ALA A 26 -10.58 2.09 -1.08
N LYS A 27 -9.82 2.58 -2.07
CA LYS A 27 -8.54 1.98 -2.49
C LYS A 27 -7.46 2.08 -1.41
N ALA A 28 -7.38 3.19 -0.69
CA ALA A 28 -6.44 3.33 0.43
C ALA A 28 -6.70 2.28 1.52
N LEU A 29 -7.98 2.01 1.84
CA LEU A 29 -8.33 0.94 2.78
C LEU A 29 -7.95 -0.45 2.23
N GLN A 30 -8.14 -0.69 0.94
CA GLN A 30 -7.71 -1.94 0.30
C GLN A 30 -6.19 -2.15 0.40
N PHE A 31 -5.38 -1.12 0.13
CA PHE A 31 -3.92 -1.24 0.26
C PHE A 31 -3.46 -1.59 1.67
N LYS A 32 -4.10 -1.02 2.70
CA LYS A 32 -3.82 -1.36 4.10
C LYS A 32 -4.16 -2.82 4.40
N GLY A 33 -5.34 -3.27 3.99
CA GLY A 33 -5.76 -4.66 4.16
C GLY A 33 -4.83 -5.65 3.47
N TRP A 34 -4.43 -5.35 2.23
CA TRP A 34 -3.54 -6.19 1.44
C TRP A 34 -2.13 -6.22 2.03
N SER A 35 -1.60 -5.06 2.47
CA SER A 35 -0.30 -5.01 3.14
C SER A 35 -0.27 -5.91 4.37
N VAL A 36 -1.25 -5.81 5.26
CA VAL A 36 -1.28 -6.63 6.48
C VAL A 36 -1.44 -8.11 6.12
N THR A 37 -2.36 -8.44 5.21
CA THR A 37 -2.66 -9.83 4.84
C THR A 37 -1.45 -10.52 4.20
N VAL A 38 -0.84 -9.89 3.21
CA VAL A 38 0.30 -10.46 2.47
C VAL A 38 1.52 -10.59 3.39
N THR A 39 1.83 -9.55 4.16
CA THR A 39 2.98 -9.56 5.07
C THR A 39 2.80 -10.58 6.21
N LEU A 40 1.60 -10.69 6.79
CA LEU A 40 1.33 -11.67 7.83
C LEU A 40 1.32 -13.11 7.30
N ALA A 41 0.78 -13.34 6.09
CA ALA A 41 0.84 -14.65 5.45
C ALA A 41 2.29 -15.09 5.17
N ALA A 42 3.13 -14.16 4.69
CA ALA A 42 4.56 -14.42 4.49
C ALA A 42 5.28 -14.69 5.82
N ALA A 43 5.00 -13.92 6.87
CA ALA A 43 5.57 -14.15 8.19
C ALA A 43 5.14 -15.49 8.78
N ALA A 44 3.85 -15.85 8.69
CA ALA A 44 3.34 -17.15 9.12
C ALA A 44 4.03 -18.29 8.34
N THR A 45 4.20 -18.15 7.02
CA THR A 45 4.92 -19.12 6.20
C THR A 45 6.36 -19.29 6.68
N ALA A 46 7.06 -18.19 6.97
CA ALA A 46 8.43 -18.21 7.47
C ALA A 46 8.57 -18.84 8.86
N LEU A 47 7.57 -18.72 9.72
CA LEU A 47 7.66 -19.21 11.11
C LEU A 47 7.13 -20.63 11.27
N VAL A 48 6.03 -20.99 10.60
CA VAL A 48 5.33 -22.26 10.80
C VAL A 48 5.87 -23.38 9.90
N THR A 49 6.41 -23.06 8.72
CA THR A 49 6.84 -24.10 7.78
C THR A 49 8.15 -24.74 8.22
N GLU A 50 8.10 -25.98 8.74
CA GLU A 50 9.28 -26.70 9.25
C GLU A 50 10.38 -26.93 8.21
N LYS A 51 10.00 -27.12 6.95
CA LYS A 51 10.92 -27.41 5.84
C LYS A 51 11.84 -26.23 5.45
N LEU A 52 11.56 -25.01 5.90
CA LEU A 52 12.40 -23.85 5.58
C LEU A 52 13.66 -23.83 6.44
N THR A 53 14.81 -23.68 5.78
CA THR A 53 16.09 -23.39 6.46
C THR A 53 16.05 -22.02 7.11
N ASN A 54 16.91 -21.77 8.11
CA ASN A 54 16.93 -20.48 8.79
C ASN A 54 17.15 -19.30 7.82
N ASP A 55 18.11 -19.43 6.89
CA ASP A 55 18.38 -18.42 5.86
C ASP A 55 17.14 -18.13 5.00
N GLN A 56 16.36 -19.16 4.64
CA GLN A 56 15.11 -18.99 3.90
C GLN A 56 14.06 -18.25 4.72
N ARG A 57 13.94 -18.53 6.02
CA ARG A 57 12.99 -17.83 6.92
C ARG A 57 13.35 -16.35 7.04
N VAL A 58 14.63 -16.05 7.27
CA VAL A 58 15.15 -14.67 7.30
C VAL A 58 14.86 -13.96 5.98
N THR A 59 15.11 -14.63 4.85
CA THR A 59 14.85 -14.07 3.51
C THR A 59 13.37 -13.76 3.29
N VAL A 60 12.46 -14.67 3.65
CA VAL A 60 11.01 -14.46 3.51
C VAL A 60 10.53 -13.31 4.41
N LEU A 61 11.00 -13.24 5.65
CA LEU A 61 10.65 -12.15 6.57
C LEU A 61 11.19 -10.79 6.10
N ALA A 62 12.42 -10.75 5.58
CA ALA A 62 12.99 -9.54 4.99
C ALA A 62 12.18 -9.09 3.76
N LEU A 63 11.78 -10.04 2.90
CA LEU A 63 10.92 -9.75 1.75
C LEU A 63 9.53 -9.25 2.19
N ALA A 64 8.96 -9.81 3.26
CA ALA A 64 7.69 -9.38 3.82
C ALA A 64 7.75 -7.95 4.37
N ALA A 65 8.84 -7.59 5.05
CA ALA A 65 9.11 -6.23 5.52
C ALA A 65 9.28 -5.25 4.34
N PHE A 66 10.07 -5.63 3.33
CA PHE A 66 10.24 -4.83 2.12
C PHE A 66 8.91 -4.65 1.37
N GLY A 67 8.11 -5.70 1.22
CA GLY A 67 6.79 -5.62 0.59
C GLY A 67 5.87 -4.64 1.31
N SER A 68 5.85 -4.67 2.65
CA SER A 68 5.08 -3.69 3.43
C SER A 68 5.57 -2.25 3.23
N PHE A 69 6.89 -2.04 3.13
CA PHE A 69 7.46 -0.75 2.77
C PHE A 69 7.01 -0.29 1.37
N VAL A 70 6.96 -1.18 0.38
CA VAL A 70 6.42 -0.84 -0.95
C VAL A 70 4.95 -0.44 -0.89
N PHE A 71 4.12 -1.19 -0.14
CA PHE A 71 2.71 -0.81 0.07
C PHE A 71 2.56 0.60 0.68
N TRP A 72 3.41 0.95 1.64
CA TRP A 72 3.44 2.30 2.20
C TRP A 72 3.73 3.37 1.16
N LEU A 73 4.74 3.17 0.31
CA LEU A 73 5.07 4.09 -0.78
C LEU A 73 3.91 4.20 -1.79
N THR A 74 3.27 3.08 -2.11
CA THR A 74 2.09 3.06 -3.00
C THR A 74 0.94 3.85 -2.40
N GLU A 75 0.60 3.69 -1.11
CA GLU A 75 -0.46 4.48 -0.48
C GLU A 75 -0.13 5.98 -0.49
N ALA A 76 1.12 6.34 -0.19
CA ALA A 76 1.55 7.75 -0.21
C ALA A 76 1.47 8.37 -1.62
N MET A 77 1.87 7.63 -2.66
CA MET A 77 1.69 8.03 -4.06
C MET A 77 0.20 8.17 -4.41
N TRP A 78 -0.63 7.24 -3.97
CA TRP A 78 -2.08 7.27 -4.20
C TRP A 78 -2.73 8.52 -3.61
N LYS A 79 -2.37 8.88 -2.36
CA LYS A 79 -2.81 10.13 -1.73
C LYS A 79 -2.34 11.36 -2.49
N LEU A 80 -1.11 11.35 -3.04
CA LEU A 80 -0.61 12.46 -3.84
C LEU A 80 -1.44 12.64 -5.12
N PHE A 81 -1.79 11.55 -5.80
CA PHE A 81 -2.67 11.59 -6.98
C PHE A 81 -4.08 12.09 -6.66
N GLN A 82 -4.64 11.70 -5.50
CA GLN A 82 -5.93 12.18 -5.01
C GLN A 82 -5.96 13.71 -4.87
N GLN A 83 -4.87 14.33 -4.41
CA GLN A 83 -4.78 15.79 -4.22
C GLN A 83 -4.92 16.59 -5.51
N ALA A 84 -4.51 16.04 -6.64
CA ALA A 84 -4.66 16.71 -7.93
C ALA A 84 -6.14 16.79 -8.37
N PHE A 85 -6.98 15.81 -7.99
CA PHE A 85 -8.43 15.88 -8.23
C PHE A 85 -9.11 16.92 -7.33
N PHE A 86 -8.68 17.05 -6.07
CA PHE A 86 -9.22 18.05 -5.14
C PHE A 86 -9.07 19.49 -5.64
N HIS A 87 -8.05 19.79 -6.47
CA HIS A 87 -7.89 21.11 -7.05
C HIS A 87 -9.10 21.51 -7.90
N ARG A 88 -9.51 20.64 -8.83
CA ARG A 88 -10.66 20.92 -9.70
C ARG A 88 -11.97 20.94 -8.92
N LEU A 89 -12.14 20.00 -7.98
CA LEU A 89 -13.33 19.93 -7.12
C LEU A 89 -13.54 21.27 -6.38
N ARG A 90 -12.50 21.76 -5.69
CA ARG A 90 -12.55 23.04 -4.95
C ARG A 90 -12.77 24.25 -5.84
N ASN A 91 -12.24 24.24 -7.07
CA ASN A 91 -12.48 25.32 -8.02
C ASN A 91 -13.95 25.40 -8.45
N ILE A 92 -14.61 24.25 -8.61
CA ILE A 92 -16.05 24.20 -8.88
C ILE A 92 -16.82 24.72 -7.66
N GLU A 93 -16.53 24.21 -6.46
CA GLU A 93 -17.18 24.64 -5.21
C GLU A 93 -17.06 26.15 -4.98
N ALA A 94 -15.85 26.71 -5.15
CA ALA A 94 -15.61 28.14 -5.04
C ALA A 94 -16.44 28.95 -6.03
N ALA A 95 -16.54 28.48 -7.29
CA ALA A 95 -17.31 29.21 -8.30
C ALA A 95 -18.83 29.18 -8.05
N PHE A 96 -19.35 28.10 -7.46
CA PHE A 96 -20.73 28.07 -6.97
C PHE A 96 -20.93 29.05 -5.82
N ALA A 97 -20.00 29.10 -4.87
CA ALA A 97 -20.07 30.03 -3.74
C ALA A 97 -20.00 31.49 -4.18
N ASP A 98 -19.14 31.81 -5.16
CA ASP A 98 -18.89 33.17 -5.64
C ASP A 98 -19.84 33.60 -6.77
N GLY A 99 -20.73 32.72 -7.24
CA GLY A 99 -21.63 32.99 -8.37
C GLY A 99 -20.93 33.13 -9.71
N THR A 100 -19.71 32.60 -9.85
CA THR A 100 -18.86 32.71 -11.06
C THR A 100 -18.88 31.48 -11.96
N VAL A 101 -19.79 30.52 -11.72
CA VAL A 101 -19.92 29.25 -12.48
C VAL A 101 -20.00 29.45 -14.00
N ALA A 102 -20.65 30.52 -14.46
CA ALA A 102 -20.79 30.82 -15.89
C ALA A 102 -19.43 31.03 -16.60
N SER A 103 -18.38 31.43 -15.87
CA SER A 103 -17.02 31.61 -16.40
C SER A 103 -16.21 30.32 -16.47
N LEU A 104 -16.68 29.26 -15.80
CA LEU A 104 -15.92 28.04 -15.58
C LEU A 104 -16.06 27.11 -16.78
N LYS A 105 -14.95 26.74 -17.41
CA LYS A 105 -14.98 25.79 -18.54
C LYS A 105 -15.32 24.38 -18.02
N PRO A 106 -16.36 23.69 -18.53
CA PRO A 106 -16.70 22.34 -18.07
C PRO A 106 -15.80 21.26 -18.66
N LEU A 107 -15.89 20.05 -18.11
CA LEU A 107 -15.24 18.83 -18.57
C LEU A 107 -13.70 18.95 -18.60
N GLN A 108 -13.12 19.56 -17.57
CA GLN A 108 -11.68 19.84 -17.48
C GLN A 108 -10.92 18.93 -16.50
N ILE A 109 -11.51 17.80 -16.09
CA ILE A 109 -10.91 16.87 -15.11
C ILE A 109 -9.45 16.55 -15.43
N SER A 110 -9.16 16.04 -16.63
CA SER A 110 -7.80 15.60 -16.99
C SER A 110 -6.81 16.75 -17.15
N SER A 111 -7.23 17.85 -17.79
CA SER A 111 -6.36 19.01 -18.01
C SER A 111 -6.00 19.70 -16.69
N GLU A 112 -6.97 19.87 -15.79
CA GLU A 112 -6.77 20.47 -14.47
C GLU A 112 -6.01 19.54 -13.53
N TRP A 113 -6.28 18.23 -13.59
CA TRP A 113 -5.48 17.24 -12.85
C TRP A 113 -4.02 17.28 -13.27
N LYS A 114 -3.72 17.28 -14.58
CA LYS A 114 -2.33 17.32 -15.08
C LYS A 114 -1.60 18.58 -14.62
N LYS A 115 -2.27 19.74 -14.68
CA LYS A 115 -1.74 21.00 -14.14
C LYS A 115 -1.49 20.88 -12.64
N ALA A 116 -2.46 20.44 -11.85
CA ALA A 116 -2.33 20.33 -10.40
C ALA A 116 -1.25 19.32 -9.99
N PHE A 117 -1.11 18.21 -10.73
CA PHE A 117 -0.12 17.18 -10.47
C PHE A 117 1.30 17.64 -10.81
N ALA A 118 1.48 18.42 -11.90
CA ALA A 118 2.78 18.97 -12.28
C ALA A 118 3.40 19.90 -11.22
N HIS A 119 2.57 20.48 -10.35
CA HIS A 119 3.04 21.32 -9.23
C HIS A 119 3.35 20.51 -7.96
N GLN A 120 3.07 19.21 -7.93
CA GLN A 120 3.40 18.36 -6.79
C GLN A 120 4.91 18.11 -6.75
N LYS A 121 5.52 18.38 -5.60
CA LYS A 121 6.96 18.16 -5.37
C LYS A 121 7.17 16.92 -4.51
N PHE A 122 8.41 16.45 -4.45
CA PHE A 122 8.81 15.37 -3.54
C PHE A 122 8.49 15.69 -2.07
N GLY A 123 8.54 16.97 -1.65
CA GLY A 123 8.11 17.38 -0.32
C GLY A 123 6.63 17.08 -0.03
N ASN A 124 5.75 17.20 -1.02
CA ASN A 124 4.34 16.82 -0.90
C ASN A 124 4.20 15.31 -0.69
N PHE A 125 4.98 14.51 -1.42
CA PHE A 125 5.02 13.06 -1.21
C PHE A 125 5.43 12.72 0.22
N CYS A 126 6.54 13.26 0.72
CA CYS A 126 6.99 13.02 2.10
C CYS A 126 5.93 13.44 3.12
N LYS A 127 5.26 14.58 2.90
CA LYS A 127 4.17 15.03 3.76
C LYS A 127 3.04 14.00 3.87
N TYR A 128 2.66 13.33 2.77
CA TYR A 128 1.61 12.31 2.79
C TYR A 128 2.10 10.96 3.30
N ALA A 129 3.35 10.59 3.00
CA ALA A 129 3.99 9.38 3.51
C ALA A 129 4.09 9.40 5.04
N LEU A 130 4.44 10.56 5.62
CA LEU A 130 4.65 10.72 7.07
C LEU A 130 3.37 10.99 7.87
N LYS A 131 2.20 11.06 7.23
CA LYS A 131 0.94 11.13 7.99
C LYS A 131 0.73 9.83 8.77
N PRO A 132 0.36 9.89 10.07
CA PRO A 132 0.14 8.68 10.89
C PRO A 132 -0.81 7.68 10.25
N ASN A 133 -1.91 8.17 9.67
CA ASN A 133 -2.88 7.30 8.99
C ASN A 133 -2.30 6.58 7.75
N THR A 134 -1.18 7.02 7.20
CA THR A 134 -0.50 6.38 6.06
C THR A 134 0.54 5.37 6.55
N TRP A 135 1.49 5.76 7.40
CA TRP A 135 2.62 4.87 7.73
C TRP A 135 2.32 3.87 8.85
N LEU A 136 1.43 4.18 9.80
CA LEU A 136 1.22 3.37 11.00
C LEU A 136 0.90 1.89 10.73
N PRO A 137 -0.03 1.53 9.82
CA PRO A 137 -0.34 0.12 9.56
C PRO A 137 0.84 -0.63 8.94
N HIS A 138 1.62 0.02 8.07
CA HIS A 138 2.75 -0.61 7.40
C HIS A 138 3.97 -0.72 8.31
N LEU A 139 4.22 0.28 9.16
CA LEU A 139 5.35 0.24 10.09
C LEU A 139 5.19 -0.89 11.10
N ALA A 140 3.98 -1.09 11.64
CA ALA A 140 3.73 -2.15 12.62
C ALA A 140 4.14 -3.53 12.08
N VAL A 141 3.68 -3.89 10.87
CA VAL A 141 4.00 -5.20 10.27
C VAL A 141 5.44 -5.26 9.75
N SER A 142 6.00 -4.15 9.26
CA SER A 142 7.41 -4.06 8.83
C SER A 142 8.37 -4.27 9.99
N VAL A 143 8.13 -3.61 11.13
CA VAL A 143 8.95 -3.75 12.35
C VAL A 143 8.86 -5.15 12.91
N PHE A 144 7.66 -5.74 12.93
CA PHE A 144 7.48 -7.13 13.34
C PHE A 144 8.31 -8.10 12.48
N CYS A 145 8.21 -8.01 11.15
CA CYS A 145 8.94 -8.89 10.24
C CYS A 145 10.45 -8.67 10.31
N LEU A 146 10.91 -7.41 10.31
CA LEU A 146 12.32 -7.08 10.36
C LEU A 146 12.95 -7.47 11.70
N GLY A 147 12.26 -7.19 12.82
CA GLY A 147 12.71 -7.59 14.15
C GLY A 147 12.84 -9.11 14.28
N THR A 148 11.86 -9.85 13.74
CA THR A 148 11.90 -11.32 13.72
C THR A 148 13.02 -11.85 12.82
N ALA A 149 13.23 -11.25 11.64
CA ALA A 149 14.32 -11.61 10.74
C ALA A 149 15.69 -11.42 11.39
N LEU A 150 15.91 -10.27 12.03
CA LEU A 150 17.13 -9.97 12.76
C LEU A 150 17.34 -10.93 13.92
N TYR A 151 16.30 -11.17 14.72
CA TYR A 151 16.36 -12.14 15.81
C TYR A 151 16.78 -13.53 15.32
N LEU A 152 16.18 -14.03 14.23
CA LEU A 152 16.51 -15.33 13.66
C LEU A 152 17.92 -15.41 13.06
N ALA A 153 18.45 -14.29 12.56
CA ALA A 153 19.82 -14.20 12.07
C ALA A 153 20.85 -14.33 13.20
N TYR A 154 20.54 -13.85 14.42
CA TYR A 154 21.41 -13.99 15.59
C TYR A 154 21.14 -15.26 16.41
N CYS A 155 19.89 -15.72 16.45
CA CYS A 155 19.45 -16.89 17.20
C CYS A 155 18.66 -17.84 16.29
N PRO A 156 19.36 -18.72 15.55
CA PRO A 156 18.71 -19.63 14.63
C PRO A 156 17.77 -20.60 15.37
N LEU A 157 16.58 -20.82 14.82
CA LEU A 157 15.70 -21.91 15.28
C LEU A 157 16.43 -23.24 15.17
N ALA A 158 16.40 -24.03 16.24
CA ALA A 158 16.94 -25.39 16.23
C ALA A 158 16.26 -26.20 15.12
N ARG A 159 17.06 -26.92 14.31
CA ARG A 159 16.47 -27.87 13.37
C ARG A 159 15.82 -29.00 14.17
N PRO A 160 14.67 -29.55 13.73
CA PRO A 160 14.27 -30.87 14.18
C PRO A 160 15.47 -31.79 13.95
N VAL A 161 15.96 -32.43 15.02
CA VAL A 161 17.02 -33.44 14.92
C VAL A 161 16.50 -34.48 13.94
N ASP A 162 17.20 -34.67 12.83
CA ASP A 162 16.94 -35.79 11.92
C ASP A 162 16.82 -37.03 12.80
N ALA A 163 15.65 -37.69 12.78
CA ALA A 163 15.51 -38.98 13.42
C ALA A 163 16.65 -39.85 12.89
N SER A 164 17.64 -40.12 13.75
CA SER A 164 18.84 -40.87 13.41
C SER A 164 18.41 -42.10 12.60
N PRO A 165 19.02 -42.39 11.43
CA PRO A 165 18.80 -43.68 10.82
C PRO A 165 19.23 -44.71 11.86
N ALA A 166 18.25 -45.46 12.37
CA ALA A 166 18.49 -46.54 13.29
C ALA A 166 19.59 -47.41 12.69
N THR A 167 20.64 -47.59 13.45
CA THR A 167 21.77 -48.46 13.17
C THR A 167 21.25 -49.87 12.89
N THR A 168 20.99 -50.21 11.62
CA THR A 168 20.82 -51.60 11.18
C THR A 168 22.21 -52.24 11.13
N ALA A 169 22.73 -52.56 12.32
CA ALA A 169 23.91 -53.41 12.48
C ALA A 169 23.50 -54.68 13.21
N THR A 170 23.13 -55.72 12.46
CA THR A 170 23.09 -57.12 12.92
C THR A 170 22.86 -58.00 11.69
N ARG A 171 23.58 -59.07 11.37
CA ARG A 171 24.81 -59.71 11.86
C ARG A 171 25.09 -60.82 10.84
N VAL A 172 26.34 -60.94 10.41
CA VAL A 172 26.84 -62.11 9.67
C VAL A 172 26.70 -63.35 10.55
N THR A 173 26.04 -64.40 10.05
CA THR A 173 26.29 -65.80 10.44
C THR A 173 25.99 -66.72 9.26
N THR A 174 27.03 -67.12 8.54
CA THR A 174 27.10 -68.38 7.78
C THR A 174 27.50 -69.51 8.71
N PRO A 175 26.96 -70.72 8.51
CA PRO A 175 27.73 -71.96 8.55
C PRO A 175 28.07 -72.43 7.12
#